data_AF-A0A6I4QC28-F1
#
_entry.id   AF-A0A6I4QC28-F1
#
_cell.length_a   1.000
_cell.length_b   1.000
_cell.length_c   1.000
_cell.angle_alpha   90.00
_cell.angle_beta   90.00
_cell.angle_gamma   90.00
#
_symmetry.space_group_name_H-M   'P 1'
#
loop_
_entity.id
_entity.type
_entity.pdbx_description
1 polymer ?
#
loop_
_entity_poly.entity_id
_entity_poly.type
_entity_poly.pdbx_seq_one_letter_code
_entity_poly.pdbx_strand_id
1 'polypeptide(L)'
;MLIVFILILISILVWLFFAYNKLRCLAENVKQRQSNIYVTIKKRYDIAQRLSDIASSYGDHEKLAHFTITESDSVSNANIAASQTSRVIGNVQMLASRFPDLKANSTYQQLMTQLDEIENSILERREAYNAAVQIYNSTRGSIPHLFYASKLGFVEATYFEVDENGIEQLVSFKTDDGKILRDTMGRMASVATENVKKIKEPKKHNSQETNQPE
;
A
#
# COMPACT_ATOMS: atom_id res chain seq x y z
N MET A 1 33.49 -9.09 -31.44
CA MET A 1 32.06 -8.75 -31.66
C MET A 1 31.15 -9.53 -30.70
N LEU A 2 31.11 -10.87 -30.76
CA LEU A 2 30.22 -11.67 -29.89
C LEU A 2 30.52 -11.55 -28.38
N ILE A 3 31.80 -11.58 -27.98
CA ILE A 3 32.21 -11.37 -26.57
C ILE A 3 31.81 -9.98 -26.06
N VAL A 4 31.96 -8.94 -26.90
CA VAL A 4 31.59 -7.56 -26.57
C VAL A 4 30.07 -7.44 -26.38
N PHE A 5 29.29 -8.10 -27.25
CA PHE A 5 27.83 -8.15 -27.12
C PHE A 5 27.38 -8.84 -25.82
N ILE A 6 28.01 -9.97 -25.46
CA ILE A 6 27.72 -10.69 -24.21
C ILE A 6 28.05 -9.84 -22.99
N LEU A 7 29.20 -9.15 -22.99
CA LEU A 7 29.59 -8.26 -21.90
C LEU A 7 28.59 -7.11 -21.71
N ILE A 8 28.16 -6.47 -22.80
CA ILE A 8 27.13 -5.42 -22.77
C ILE A 8 25.81 -5.95 -22.21
N LEU A 9 25.38 -7.13 -22.66
CA LEU A 9 24.14 -7.77 -22.18
C LEU A 9 24.20 -8.06 -20.67
N ILE A 10 25.32 -8.57 -20.17
CA ILE A 10 25.53 -8.83 -18.74
C ILE A 10 25.49 -7.52 -17.94
N SER A 11 26.16 -6.47 -18.41
CA SER A 11 26.12 -5.16 -17.74
C SER A 11 24.70 -4.60 -17.64
N ILE A 12 23.88 -4.76 -18.68
CA ILE A 12 22.47 -4.34 -18.67
C ILE A 12 21.67 -5.14 -17.62
N LEU A 13 21.85 -6.46 -17.57
CA LEU A 13 21.14 -7.30 -16.60
C LEU A 13 21.51 -6.98 -15.15
N VAL A 14 22.80 -6.79 -14.88
CA VAL A 14 23.30 -6.39 -13.55
C VAL A 14 22.69 -5.05 -13.14
N TRP A 15 22.69 -4.07 -14.04
CA TRP A 15 22.10 -2.77 -13.77
C TRP A 15 20.59 -2.85 -13.52
N LEU A 16 19.85 -3.65 -14.31
CA LEU A 16 18.41 -3.84 -14.15
C LEU A 16 18.07 -4.50 -12.80
N PHE A 17 18.93 -5.39 -12.30
CA PHE A 17 18.81 -5.98 -10.97
C PHE A 17 18.92 -4.92 -9.85
N PHE A 18 19.93 -4.04 -9.88
CA PHE A 18 20.05 -2.95 -8.90
C PHE A 18 18.87 -1.98 -8.99
N ALA A 19 18.45 -1.66 -10.20
CA ALA A 19 17.35 -0.75 -10.46
C ALA A 19 16.00 -1.31 -9.94
N TYR A 20 15.76 -2.61 -10.08
CA TYR A 20 14.60 -3.30 -9.51
C TYR A 20 14.60 -3.23 -7.98
N ASN A 21 15.73 -3.56 -7.35
CA ASN A 21 15.85 -3.54 -5.89
C ASN A 21 15.63 -2.14 -5.30
N LYS A 22 16.08 -1.10 -6.01
CA LYS A 22 15.81 0.29 -5.61
C LYS A 22 14.32 0.61 -5.61
N LEU A 23 13.60 0.26 -6.69
CA LEU A 23 12.14 0.46 -6.76
C LEU A 23 11.41 -0.35 -5.70
N ARG A 24 11.85 -1.60 -5.44
CA ARG A 24 11.29 -2.44 -4.38
C ARG A 24 11.46 -1.82 -2.99
N CYS A 25 12.64 -1.27 -2.69
CA CYS A 25 12.91 -0.59 -1.43
C CYS A 25 12.01 0.65 -1.26
N LEU A 26 11.84 1.45 -2.31
CA LEU A 26 10.96 2.62 -2.27
C LEU A 26 9.48 2.22 -2.11
N ALA A 27 9.03 1.18 -2.83
CA ALA A 27 7.67 0.67 -2.69
C ALA A 27 7.39 0.15 -1.28
N GLU A 28 8.35 -0.56 -0.68
CA GLU A 28 8.24 -1.02 0.71
C GLU A 28 8.22 0.14 1.71
N ASN A 29 9.00 1.19 1.46
CA ASN A 29 8.97 2.40 2.28
C ASN A 29 7.58 3.05 2.27
N VAL A 30 6.94 3.18 1.10
CA VAL A 30 5.56 3.69 0.99
C VAL A 30 4.59 2.82 1.79
N LYS A 31 4.66 1.49 1.67
CA LYS A 31 3.82 0.55 2.43
C LYS A 31 4.01 0.68 3.94
N GLN A 32 5.26 0.79 4.39
CA GLN A 32 5.57 0.99 5.80
C GLN A 32 4.98 2.29 6.34
N ARG A 33 5.14 3.41 5.61
CA ARG A 33 4.56 4.71 5.99
C ARG A 33 3.04 4.66 6.04
N GLN A 34 2.44 3.95 5.09
CA GLN A 34 1.01 3.69 5.10
C GLN A 34 0.55 2.89 6.33
N SER A 35 1.23 1.78 6.67
CA SER A 35 0.91 0.99 7.88
C SER A 35 1.00 1.84 9.14
N ASN A 36 2.01 2.70 9.24
CA ASN A 36 2.16 3.64 10.35
C ASN A 36 0.96 4.61 10.50
N ILE A 37 0.38 5.09 9.39
CA ILE A 37 -0.83 5.91 9.42
C ILE A 37 -2.00 5.09 9.96
N TYR A 38 -2.23 3.88 9.43
CA TYR A 38 -3.34 3.02 9.87
C TYR A 38 -3.30 2.73 11.37
N VAL A 39 -2.13 2.42 11.92
CA VAL A 39 -1.96 2.19 13.36
C VAL A 39 -2.31 3.44 14.17
N THR A 40 -2.01 4.62 13.65
CA THR A 40 -2.26 5.90 14.33
C THR A 40 -3.74 6.27 14.30
N ILE A 41 -4.41 6.08 13.17
CA ILE A 41 -5.87 6.24 13.03
C ILE A 41 -6.60 5.25 13.94
N LYS A 42 -6.11 4.00 14.04
CA LYS A 42 -6.67 3.00 14.95
C LYS A 42 -6.56 3.44 16.42
N LYS A 43 -5.40 3.99 16.83
CA LYS A 43 -5.24 4.55 18.19
C LYS A 43 -6.19 5.71 18.46
N ARG A 44 -6.39 6.61 17.49
CA ARG A 44 -7.37 7.71 17.58
C ARG A 44 -8.78 7.19 17.81
N TYR A 45 -9.17 6.17 17.05
CA TYR A 45 -10.45 5.47 17.26
C TYR A 45 -10.54 4.86 18.67
N ASP A 46 -9.51 4.15 19.13
CA ASP A 46 -9.49 3.54 20.47
C ASP A 46 -9.62 4.60 21.59
N ILE A 47 -8.97 5.77 21.43
CA ILE A 47 -9.11 6.92 22.35
C ILE A 47 -10.56 7.44 22.33
N ALA A 48 -11.14 7.62 21.14
CA ALA A 48 -12.52 8.09 21.02
C ALA A 48 -13.54 7.11 21.64
N GLN A 49 -13.31 5.80 21.52
CA GLN A 49 -14.13 4.80 22.21
C GLN A 49 -14.04 4.96 23.73
N ARG A 50 -12.82 5.07 24.29
CA ARG A 50 -12.63 5.29 25.73
C ARG A 50 -13.27 6.60 26.21
N LEU A 51 -13.17 7.66 25.40
CA LEU A 51 -13.85 8.93 25.67
C LEU A 51 -15.38 8.76 25.69
N SER A 52 -15.93 7.99 24.75
CA SER A 52 -17.35 7.65 24.71
C SER A 52 -17.78 6.84 25.93
N ASP A 53 -16.98 5.86 26.38
CA ASP A 53 -17.29 5.05 27.56
C ASP A 53 -17.40 5.91 28.82
N ILE A 54 -16.47 6.84 29.03
CA ILE A 54 -16.50 7.77 30.16
C ILE A 54 -17.72 8.70 30.05
N ALA A 55 -17.94 9.28 28.88
CA ALA A 55 -19.08 10.16 28.61
C ALA A 55 -20.42 9.45 28.82
N SER A 56 -20.51 8.16 28.51
CA SER A 56 -21.73 7.37 28.65
C SER A 56 -22.20 7.19 30.10
N SER A 57 -21.32 7.38 31.08
CA SER A 57 -21.74 7.42 32.49
C SER A 57 -22.50 8.70 32.86
N TYR A 58 -22.50 9.72 31.98
CA TYR A 58 -23.13 11.03 32.17
C TYR A 58 -24.27 11.32 31.17
N GLY A 59 -24.61 10.40 30.26
CA GLY A 59 -25.66 10.59 29.24
C GLY A 59 -26.00 9.31 28.45
N ASP A 60 -26.98 9.39 27.56
CA ASP A 60 -27.52 8.20 26.86
C ASP A 60 -26.49 7.52 25.93
N HIS A 61 -26.38 6.20 26.07
CA HIS A 61 -25.40 5.33 25.42
C HIS A 61 -25.57 5.21 23.90
N GLU A 62 -24.81 5.96 23.10
CA GLU A 62 -24.53 5.56 21.71
C GLU A 62 -23.26 4.71 21.65
N LYS A 63 -23.41 3.39 21.81
CA LYS A 63 -22.33 2.43 21.56
C LYS A 63 -21.98 2.45 20.08
N LEU A 64 -20.84 3.04 19.75
CA LEU A 64 -20.36 3.08 18.39
C LEU A 64 -19.95 1.69 17.94
N ALA A 65 -20.38 1.36 16.72
CA ALA A 65 -20.18 0.07 16.11
C ALA A 65 -18.70 -0.33 16.13
N HIS A 66 -18.40 -1.47 16.77
CA HIS A 66 -17.09 -2.10 16.73
C HIS A 66 -16.73 -2.46 15.28
N PHE A 67 -15.73 -1.81 14.71
CA PHE A 67 -15.09 -2.25 13.49
C PHE A 67 -13.65 -2.69 13.75
N THR A 68 -13.33 -3.93 13.36
CA THR A 68 -11.96 -4.41 13.33
C THR A 68 -11.28 -3.84 12.10
N ILE A 69 -10.40 -2.85 12.27
CA ILE A 69 -9.43 -2.49 11.23
C ILE A 69 -8.41 -3.63 11.17
N THR A 70 -8.65 -4.59 10.29
CA THR A 70 -7.69 -5.64 9.92
C THR A 70 -6.81 -5.11 8.77
N GLU A 71 -5.51 -5.39 8.83
CA GLU A 71 -4.50 -4.94 7.85
C GLU A 71 -4.82 -5.36 6.39
N SER A 72 -5.71 -6.34 6.20
CA SER A 72 -6.15 -6.86 4.91
C SER A 72 -7.35 -6.15 4.28
N ASP A 73 -8.26 -5.55 5.08
CA ASP A 73 -9.63 -5.25 4.63
C ASP A 73 -10.06 -3.80 4.76
N SER A 74 -9.92 -3.15 3.60
CA SER A 74 -10.52 -1.90 3.14
C SER A 74 -10.14 -0.63 3.92
N VAL A 75 -9.32 0.17 3.24
CA VAL A 75 -9.41 1.64 3.22
C VAL A 75 -10.81 2.18 3.52
N SER A 76 -11.85 1.57 2.94
CA SER A 76 -13.25 1.93 3.18
C SER A 76 -13.63 1.85 4.66
N ASN A 77 -13.33 0.74 5.35
CA ASN A 77 -13.60 0.57 6.78
C ASN A 77 -12.81 1.58 7.63
N ALA A 78 -11.58 1.90 7.22
CA ALA A 78 -10.77 2.87 7.94
C ALA A 78 -11.27 4.31 7.73
N ASN A 79 -11.75 4.67 6.53
CA ASN A 79 -12.40 5.95 6.27
C ASN A 79 -13.73 6.06 7.03
N ILE A 80 -14.52 4.99 7.08
CA ILE A 80 -15.74 4.90 7.88
C ILE A 80 -15.40 5.10 9.37
N ALA A 81 -14.40 4.38 9.89
CA ALA A 81 -13.96 4.52 11.28
C ALA A 81 -13.48 5.95 11.59
N ALA A 82 -12.73 6.59 10.70
CA ALA A 82 -12.29 7.97 10.85
C ALA A 82 -13.49 8.95 10.91
N SER A 83 -14.47 8.78 10.02
CA SER A 83 -15.69 9.62 10.00
C SER A 83 -16.54 9.44 11.25
N GLN A 84 -16.68 8.20 11.73
CA GLN A 84 -17.39 7.90 12.96
C GLN A 84 -16.65 8.50 14.16
N THR A 85 -15.34 8.28 14.26
CA THR A 85 -14.48 8.83 15.32
C THR A 85 -14.68 10.33 15.52
N SER A 86 -14.68 11.11 14.43
CA SER A 86 -14.90 12.56 14.51
C SER A 86 -16.28 12.92 15.07
N ARG A 87 -17.34 12.18 14.73
CA ARG A 87 -18.68 12.39 15.29
C ARG A 87 -18.73 12.11 16.79
N VAL A 88 -18.05 11.05 17.24
CA VAL A 88 -17.96 10.65 18.65
C VAL A 88 -17.31 11.72 19.48
N ILE A 89 -16.15 12.18 19.02
CA ILE A 89 -15.40 13.23 19.69
C ILE A 89 -16.27 14.49 19.82
N GLY A 90 -16.98 14.88 18.75
CA GLY A 90 -17.90 16.01 18.77
C GLY A 90 -19.05 15.83 19.79
N ASN A 91 -19.68 14.66 19.82
CA ASN A 91 -20.74 14.34 20.78
C ASN A 91 -20.22 14.38 22.23
N VAL A 92 -19.04 13.82 22.48
CA VAL A 92 -18.38 13.82 23.78
C VAL A 92 -18.04 15.25 24.24
N GLN A 93 -17.54 16.09 23.34
CA GLN A 93 -17.25 17.51 23.63
C GLN A 93 -18.53 18.31 23.93
N MET A 94 -19.62 18.04 23.19
CA MET A 94 -20.93 18.61 23.50
C MET A 94 -21.42 18.18 24.88
N LEU A 95 -21.28 16.90 25.23
CA LEU A 95 -21.67 16.39 26.54
C LEU A 95 -20.85 17.02 27.66
N ALA A 96 -19.53 17.11 27.49
CA ALA A 96 -18.63 17.78 28.44
C ALA A 96 -18.94 19.27 28.63
N SER A 97 -19.56 19.92 27.64
CA SER A 97 -20.03 21.30 27.76
C SER A 97 -21.31 21.43 28.59
N ARG A 98 -22.14 20.38 28.63
CA ARG A 98 -23.38 20.30 29.43
C ARG A 98 -23.13 19.79 30.85
N PHE A 99 -22.12 18.95 31.04
CA PHE A 99 -21.80 18.29 32.30
C PHE A 99 -20.38 18.68 32.77
N PRO A 100 -20.22 19.73 33.60
CA PRO A 100 -18.92 20.18 34.09
C PRO A 100 -18.11 19.09 34.82
N ASP A 101 -18.79 18.16 35.50
CA ASP A 101 -18.15 17.04 36.21
C ASP A 101 -17.42 16.09 35.25
N LEU A 102 -17.96 15.84 34.06
CA LEU A 102 -17.29 15.08 33.01
C LEU A 102 -16.04 15.80 32.52
N LYS A 103 -16.12 17.13 32.34
CA LYS A 103 -14.98 17.94 31.92
C LYS A 103 -13.88 18.02 33.00
N ALA A 104 -14.26 17.95 34.27
CA ALA A 104 -13.35 17.90 35.40
C ALA A 104 -12.76 16.50 35.66
N ASN A 105 -13.30 15.46 35.02
CA ASN A 105 -12.78 14.10 35.13
C ASN A 105 -11.33 14.04 34.61
N SER A 106 -10.41 13.58 35.47
CA SER A 106 -8.98 13.54 35.15
C SER A 106 -8.66 12.58 33.99
N THR A 107 -9.34 11.44 33.90
CA THR A 107 -9.20 10.50 32.78
C THR A 107 -9.68 11.10 31.46
N TYR A 108 -10.78 11.85 31.47
CA TYR A 108 -11.27 12.58 30.29
C TYR A 108 -10.23 13.59 29.78
N GLN A 109 -9.67 14.41 30.68
CA GLN A 109 -8.65 15.41 30.33
C GLN A 109 -7.38 14.76 29.77
N GLN A 110 -6.94 13.64 30.36
CA GLN A 110 -5.80 12.87 29.85
C GLN A 110 -6.04 12.32 28.45
N LEU A 111 -7.23 11.76 28.19
CA LEU A 111 -7.58 11.24 26.87
C LEU A 111 -7.73 12.33 25.82
N MET A 112 -8.26 13.51 26.18
CA MET A 112 -8.29 14.67 25.27
C MET A 112 -6.88 15.17 24.94
N THR A 113 -5.97 15.19 25.91
CA THR A 113 -4.56 15.53 25.65
C THR A 113 -3.91 14.52 24.70
N GLN A 114 -4.12 13.21 24.92
CA GLN A 114 -3.65 12.16 24.01
C GLN A 114 -4.29 12.25 22.62
N LEU A 115 -5.54 12.73 22.54
CA LEU A 115 -6.21 12.96 21.27
C LEU A 115 -5.54 14.11 20.50
N ASP A 116 -5.21 15.22 21.16
CA ASP A 116 -4.48 16.32 20.50
C ASP A 116 -3.09 15.87 20.02
N GLU A 117 -2.39 15.05 20.82
CA GLU A 117 -1.11 14.44 20.43
C GLU A 117 -1.26 13.49 19.22
N ILE A 118 -2.31 12.68 19.18
CA ILE A 118 -2.52 11.74 18.06
C ILE A 118 -2.87 12.47 16.78
N GLU A 119 -3.66 13.55 16.84
CA GLU A 119 -3.99 14.38 15.68
C GLU A 119 -2.72 15.01 15.06
N ASN A 120 -1.84 15.56 15.90
CA ASN A 120 -0.54 16.07 15.44
C ASN A 120 0.32 14.95 14.80
N SER A 121 0.33 13.75 15.40
CA SER A 121 1.05 12.61 14.83
C SER A 121 0.46 12.14 13.50
N ILE A 122 -0.86 12.24 13.30
CA ILE A 122 -1.50 11.91 12.02
C ILE A 122 -1.01 12.86 10.94
N LEU A 123 -0.99 14.18 11.21
CA LEU A 123 -0.49 15.18 10.26
C LEU A 123 0.95 14.90 9.84
N GLU A 124 1.84 14.67 10.82
CA GLU A 124 3.26 14.35 10.55
C GLU A 124 3.39 13.07 9.69
N ARG A 125 2.62 12.02 10.01
CA ARG A 125 2.68 10.75 9.27
C ARG A 125 2.16 10.89 7.84
N ARG A 126 1.18 11.77 7.62
CA ARG A 126 0.65 12.07 6.28
C ARG A 126 1.69 12.77 5.42
N GLU A 127 2.36 13.79 5.95
CA GLU A 127 3.47 14.45 5.26
C GLU A 127 4.58 13.43 4.94
N ALA A 128 4.94 12.61 5.92
CA ALA A 128 5.95 11.58 5.79
C ALA A 128 5.59 10.48 4.76
N TYR A 129 4.30 10.16 4.59
CA TYR A 129 3.80 9.26 3.55
C TYR A 129 3.82 9.94 2.18
N ASN A 130 3.32 11.17 2.07
CA ASN A 130 3.30 11.92 0.82
C ASN A 130 4.72 12.16 0.28
N ALA A 131 5.68 12.44 1.16
CA ALA A 131 7.10 12.52 0.78
C ALA A 131 7.64 11.18 0.23
N ALA A 132 7.29 10.05 0.85
CA ALA A 132 7.68 8.73 0.35
C ALA A 132 7.03 8.42 -1.02
N VAL A 133 5.74 8.74 -1.18
CA VAL A 133 5.01 8.62 -2.45
C VAL A 133 5.66 9.48 -3.53
N GLN A 134 6.03 10.72 -3.22
CA GLN A 134 6.72 11.61 -4.16
C GLN A 134 8.03 11.01 -4.65
N ILE A 135 8.89 10.55 -3.73
CA ILE A 135 10.18 9.94 -4.07
C ILE A 135 9.98 8.69 -4.94
N TYR A 136 9.02 7.84 -4.56
CA TYR A 136 8.68 6.62 -5.30
C TYR A 136 8.17 6.94 -6.70
N ASN A 137 7.16 7.81 -6.83
CA ASN A 137 6.56 8.17 -8.12
C ASN A 137 7.55 8.89 -9.03
N SER A 138 8.37 9.80 -8.49
CA SER A 138 9.44 10.47 -9.23
C SER A 138 10.48 9.48 -9.74
N THR A 139 10.94 8.55 -8.90
CA THR A 139 11.90 7.51 -9.30
C THR A 139 11.28 6.60 -10.36
N ARG A 140 10.05 6.10 -10.14
CA ARG A 140 9.30 5.28 -11.09
C ARG A 140 9.11 5.97 -12.44
N GLY A 141 8.82 7.27 -12.44
CA GLY A 141 8.59 8.07 -13.64
C GLY A 141 9.87 8.51 -14.37
N SER A 142 11.03 8.40 -13.74
CA SER A 142 12.31 8.76 -14.36
C SER A 142 12.78 7.72 -15.38
N ILE A 143 13.53 8.13 -16.40
CA ILE A 143 14.21 7.22 -17.32
C ILE A 143 15.40 6.61 -16.56
N PRO A 144 15.60 5.28 -16.59
CA PRO A 144 14.96 4.28 -17.47
C PRO A 144 13.67 3.63 -16.93
N HIS A 145 13.35 3.87 -15.65
CA HIS A 145 12.34 3.13 -14.89
C HIS A 145 10.97 3.16 -15.57
N LEU A 146 10.62 4.27 -16.22
CA LEU A 146 9.38 4.48 -16.96
C LEU A 146 9.05 3.32 -17.94
N PHE A 147 10.06 2.74 -18.60
CA PHE A 147 9.85 1.74 -19.65
C PHE A 147 9.45 0.35 -19.14
N TYR A 148 9.80 0.03 -17.89
CA TYR A 148 9.65 -1.32 -17.36
C TYR A 148 8.94 -1.39 -16.01
N ALA A 149 8.87 -0.30 -15.24
CA ALA A 149 8.29 -0.31 -13.90
C ALA A 149 6.85 -0.84 -13.88
N SER A 150 5.99 -0.35 -14.78
CA SER A 150 4.60 -0.81 -14.89
C SER A 150 4.50 -2.31 -15.24
N LYS A 151 5.35 -2.80 -16.16
CA LYS A 151 5.40 -4.22 -16.57
C LYS A 151 5.87 -5.14 -15.45
N LEU A 152 6.71 -4.63 -14.53
CA LEU A 152 7.21 -5.36 -13.38
C LEU A 152 6.31 -5.23 -12.14
N GLY A 153 5.11 -4.66 -12.27
CA GLY A 153 4.15 -4.55 -11.16
C GLY A 153 4.30 -3.32 -10.27
N PHE A 154 5.22 -2.39 -10.59
CA PHE A 154 5.36 -1.12 -9.89
C PHE A 154 4.32 -0.12 -10.38
N VAL A 155 3.15 -0.17 -9.74
CA VAL A 155 2.04 0.77 -9.95
C VAL A 155 2.31 2.12 -9.30
N GLU A 156 1.64 3.17 -9.77
CA GLU A 156 1.71 4.49 -9.14
C GLU A 156 1.14 4.45 -7.71
N ALA A 157 1.78 5.16 -6.78
CA ALA A 157 1.25 5.36 -5.45
C ALA A 157 0.40 6.63 -5.41
N THR A 158 -0.77 6.57 -4.79
CA THR A 158 -1.65 7.74 -4.63
C THR A 158 -1.25 8.54 -3.41
N TYR A 159 -1.23 9.86 -3.54
CA TYR A 159 -1.05 10.76 -2.41
C TYR A 159 -2.22 10.69 -1.44
N PHE A 160 -1.94 11.03 -0.19
CA PHE A 160 -2.94 11.20 0.84
C PHE A 160 -3.47 12.63 0.80
N GLU A 161 -4.69 12.80 0.29
CA GLU A 161 -5.37 14.08 0.17
C GLU A 161 -6.44 14.23 1.26
N VAL A 162 -6.71 15.46 1.70
CA VAL A 162 -7.90 15.80 2.50
C VAL A 162 -9.03 16.05 1.50
N ASP A 163 -10.15 15.34 1.58
CA ASP A 163 -11.34 15.73 0.80
C ASP A 163 -11.98 17.01 1.39
N GLU A 164 -12.80 17.73 0.62
CA GLU A 164 -13.46 19.00 1.04
C GLU A 164 -14.23 18.92 2.38
N ASN A 165 -14.60 17.72 2.83
CA ASN A 165 -15.30 17.42 4.08
C ASN A 165 -14.36 17.06 5.24
N GLY A 166 -13.05 17.19 5.07
CA GLY A 166 -12.06 16.86 6.10
C GLY A 166 -11.89 15.36 6.35
N ILE A 167 -12.43 14.51 5.46
CA ILE A 167 -12.32 13.06 5.59
C ILE A 167 -10.98 12.64 4.99
N GLU A 168 -10.18 11.99 5.83
CA GLU A 168 -8.94 11.35 5.44
C GLU A 168 -9.24 10.15 4.54
N GLN A 169 -9.11 10.32 3.22
CA GLN A 169 -9.20 9.18 2.31
C GLN A 169 -7.88 8.42 2.32
N LEU A 170 -7.86 7.33 3.08
CA LEU A 170 -6.79 6.34 2.99
C LEU A 170 -6.79 5.78 1.57
N VAL A 171 -5.63 5.59 0.94
CA VAL A 171 -5.55 4.91 -0.36
C VAL A 171 -4.60 3.75 -0.23
N SER A 172 -5.08 2.52 -0.42
CA SER A 172 -4.26 1.31 -0.25
C SER A 172 -3.23 1.25 -1.36
N PHE A 173 -1.95 1.32 -1.01
CA PHE A 173 -0.88 1.09 -1.96
C PHE A 173 -0.46 -0.38 -1.90
N LYS A 174 -0.82 -1.14 -2.95
CA LYS A 174 -0.39 -2.54 -3.11
C LYS A 174 0.39 -2.67 -4.42
N THR A 175 1.59 -3.22 -4.32
CA THR A 175 2.47 -3.55 -5.45
C THR A 175 2.44 -5.06 -5.65
N ASP A 176 2.17 -5.53 -6.88
CA ASP A 176 2.09 -6.97 -7.24
C ASP A 176 3.40 -7.49 -7.90
N ASP A 177 4.48 -6.75 -7.70
CA ASP A 177 5.81 -6.96 -8.28
C ASP A 177 6.41 -8.35 -8.01
N GLY A 178 6.28 -8.84 -6.77
CA GLY A 178 6.79 -10.17 -6.41
C GLY A 178 6.07 -11.32 -7.11
N LYS A 179 4.76 -11.17 -7.36
CA LYS A 179 3.94 -12.20 -8.03
C LYS A 179 4.18 -12.19 -9.53
N ILE A 180 4.22 -11.01 -10.13
CA ILE A 180 4.46 -10.82 -11.57
C ILE A 180 5.86 -11.34 -11.95
N LEU A 181 6.89 -11.09 -11.14
CA LEU A 181 8.22 -11.64 -11.40
C LEU A 181 8.26 -13.16 -11.36
N ARG A 182 7.64 -13.77 -10.35
CA ARG A 182 7.61 -15.23 -10.22
C ARG A 182 6.89 -15.89 -11.39
N ASP A 183 5.75 -15.33 -11.79
CA ASP A 183 4.97 -15.85 -12.91
C ASP A 183 5.71 -15.66 -14.24
N THR A 184 6.40 -14.53 -14.42
CA THR A 184 7.21 -14.25 -15.61
C THR A 184 8.43 -15.17 -15.69
N MET A 185 9.15 -15.38 -14.58
CA MET A 185 10.27 -16.33 -14.52
C MET A 185 9.82 -17.77 -14.79
N GLY A 186 8.66 -18.18 -14.24
CA GLY A 186 8.07 -19.48 -14.51
C GLY A 186 7.79 -19.69 -16.01
N ARG A 187 7.20 -18.70 -16.68
CA ARG A 187 6.95 -18.73 -18.13
C ARG A 187 8.25 -18.74 -18.95
N MET A 188 9.26 -17.98 -18.55
CA MET A 188 10.55 -17.98 -19.24
C MET A 188 11.28 -19.33 -19.09
N ALA A 189 11.22 -19.93 -17.90
CA ALA A 189 11.77 -21.27 -17.66
C ALA A 189 11.02 -22.34 -18.47
N SER A 190 9.69 -22.26 -18.58
CA SER A 190 8.90 -23.18 -19.41
C SER A 190 9.21 -23.02 -20.90
N VAL A 191 9.36 -21.79 -21.41
CA VAL A 191 9.72 -21.55 -22.82
C VAL A 191 11.16 -22.01 -23.10
N ALA A 192 12.10 -21.78 -22.19
CA ALA A 192 13.48 -22.26 -22.33
C ALA A 192 13.52 -23.80 -22.36
N THR A 193 12.80 -24.47 -21.46
CA THR A 193 12.71 -25.93 -21.42
C THR A 193 11.99 -26.51 -22.64
N GLU A 194 10.93 -25.85 -23.13
CA GLU A 194 10.22 -26.26 -24.36
C GLU A 194 11.11 -26.13 -25.61
N ASN A 195 11.85 -25.03 -25.73
CA ASN A 195 12.77 -24.83 -26.85
C ASN A 195 13.96 -25.79 -26.80
N VAL A 196 14.50 -26.10 -25.62
CA VAL A 196 15.53 -27.14 -25.46
C VAL A 196 14.97 -28.53 -25.82
N LYS A 197 13.71 -28.82 -25.50
CA LYS A 197 13.05 -30.07 -25.90
C LYS A 197 12.88 -30.17 -27.42
N LYS A 198 12.48 -29.07 -28.09
CA LYS A 198 12.39 -28.99 -29.57
C LYS A 198 13.74 -29.11 -30.28
N ILE A 199 14.84 -28.69 -29.65
CA ILE A 199 16.21 -28.86 -30.18
C ILE A 199 16.70 -30.30 -30.00
N LYS A 200 16.24 -31.01 -28.96
CA LYS A 200 16.63 -32.39 -28.66
C LYS A 200 15.82 -33.45 -29.43
N GLU A 201 14.67 -33.08 -30.00
CA GLU A 201 13.88 -33.95 -30.90
C GLU A 201 14.28 -33.69 -32.38
N PRO A 202 14.97 -34.62 -33.08
CA PRO A 202 15.31 -34.44 -34.47
C PRO A 202 14.05 -34.45 -35.34
N LYS A 203 13.94 -33.46 -36.26
CA LYS A 203 12.92 -33.41 -37.31
C LYS A 203 12.82 -34.75 -38.06
N LYS A 204 11.78 -35.54 -37.80
CA LYS A 204 11.28 -36.50 -38.79
C LYS A 204 10.35 -35.73 -39.74
N HIS A 205 10.83 -35.34 -40.91
CA HIS A 205 9.97 -34.89 -41.99
C HIS A 205 10.22 -35.73 -43.25
N ASN A 206 9.29 -36.66 -43.46
CA ASN A 206 8.71 -37.15 -44.72
C ASN A 206 9.58 -37.18 -45.99
N SER A 207 9.93 -38.41 -46.37
CA SER A 207 10.08 -38.82 -47.78
C SER A 207 8.67 -38.92 -48.39
N GLN A 208 8.27 -37.91 -49.15
CA GLN A 208 7.33 -38.07 -50.26
C GLN A 208 8.01 -37.49 -51.49
N GLU A 209 8.95 -38.26 -52.05
CA GLU A 209 9.32 -38.11 -53.45
C GLU A 209 8.21 -38.77 -54.29
N THR A 210 7.45 -37.91 -54.95
CA THR A 210 7.00 -38.06 -56.33
C THR A 210 7.76 -39.14 -57.08
N ASN A 211 7.07 -40.17 -57.60
CA ASN A 211 7.47 -40.88 -58.81
C ASN A 211 6.29 -41.68 -59.40
N GLN A 212 5.75 -41.14 -60.49
CA GLN A 212 5.14 -41.85 -61.62
C GLN A 212 5.74 -41.13 -62.84
N PRO A 213 6.45 -41.80 -63.78
CA PRO A 213 5.94 -42.79 -64.76
C PRO A 213 6.90 -44.02 -64.87
N GLU A 214 6.72 -45.09 -65.65
CA GLU A 214 5.92 -45.48 -66.84
C GLU A 214 5.23 -46.83 -66.61
#